data_AF-A0A8T5UE33-F1
#
_entry.id   AF-A0A8T5UE33-F1
#
_cell.length_a   1.000
_cell.length_b   1.000
_cell.length_c   1.000
_cell.angle_alpha   90.00
_cell.angle_beta   90.00
_cell.angle_gamma   90.00
#
_symmetry.space_group_name_H-M   'P 1'
#
loop_
_entity.id
_entity.type
_entity.pdbx_description
1 polymer ?
#
loop_
_entity_poly.entity_id
_entity_poly.type
_entity_poly.pdbx_seq_one_letter_code
_entity_poly.pdbx_strand_id
1 'polypeptide(L)'
;MKEIGLSEIGDYVRVLHCGIRWKIIEYLRDGPKSSDEIFNHLVELRDKGSEDTNNCKGKCNNVNKKDLKKPTLYYHLRELESVGIIKLDEYKPSEQKRAPEKVWKLNMEKLTINLK
;
A
#
# COMPACT_ATOMS: atom_id res chain seq x y z
N MET A 1 -7.34 -17.28 5.04
CA MET A 1 -7.55 -16.59 6.34
C MET A 1 -6.24 -16.66 7.13
N LYS A 2 -5.73 -15.52 7.62
CA LYS A 2 -4.49 -15.45 8.42
C LYS A 2 -4.84 -15.03 9.85
N GLU A 3 -4.40 -15.83 10.80
CA GLU A 3 -4.45 -15.50 12.22
C GLU A 3 -3.05 -15.09 12.68
N ILE A 4 -2.98 -14.08 13.54
CA ILE A 4 -1.73 -13.59 14.16
C ILE A 4 -1.87 -13.50 15.67
N GLY A 5 -0.77 -13.70 16.39
CA GLY A 5 -0.71 -13.53 17.84
C GLY A 5 -0.12 -12.18 18.28
N LEU A 6 -0.01 -11.98 19.60
CA LEU A 6 0.61 -10.79 20.21
C LEU A 6 2.08 -10.59 19.80
N SER A 7 2.80 -11.64 19.42
CA SER A 7 4.19 -11.55 18.95
C SER A 7 4.30 -10.89 17.56
N GLU A 8 3.29 -11.05 16.70
CA GLU A 8 3.26 -10.52 15.32
C GLU A 8 2.50 -9.19 15.23
N ILE A 9 1.63 -8.87 16.18
CA ILE A 9 0.74 -7.70 16.11
C ILE A 9 1.50 -6.38 15.90
N GLY A 10 2.70 -6.26 16.47
CA GLY A 10 3.54 -5.07 16.34
C GLY A 10 3.91 -4.75 14.90
N ASP A 11 4.22 -5.77 14.09
CA ASP A 11 4.53 -5.59 12.66
C ASP A 11 3.31 -5.15 11.86
N TYR A 12 2.15 -5.75 12.13
CA TYR A 12 0.91 -5.37 11.47
C TYR A 12 0.46 -3.96 11.86
N VAL A 13 0.59 -3.56 13.13
CA VAL A 13 0.30 -2.19 13.57
C VAL A 13 1.28 -1.20 12.91
N ARG A 14 2.58 -1.52 12.85
CA ARG A 14 3.57 -0.71 12.14
C ARG A 14 3.18 -0.55 10.67
N VAL A 15 2.66 -1.58 10.02
CA VAL A 15 2.28 -1.52 8.60
C VAL A 15 0.91 -0.86 8.37
N LEU A 16 -0.08 -1.10 9.21
CA LEU A 16 -1.44 -0.62 8.99
C LEU A 16 -1.70 0.78 9.56
N HIS A 17 -0.77 1.41 10.28
CA HIS A 17 -1.00 2.78 10.80
C HIS A 17 -1.06 3.87 9.71
N CYS A 18 -0.63 3.60 8.48
CA CYS A 18 -0.47 4.64 7.45
C CYS A 18 -1.66 4.65 6.49
N GLY A 19 -2.31 5.82 6.36
CA GLY A 19 -3.47 6.00 5.46
C GLY A 19 -3.20 5.67 4.00
N ILE A 20 -2.02 5.99 3.46
CA ILE A 20 -1.66 5.64 2.06
C ILE A 20 -1.70 4.12 1.86
N ARG A 21 -1.23 3.34 2.83
CA ARG A 21 -1.24 1.87 2.75
C ARG A 21 -2.67 1.31 2.73
N TRP A 22 -3.60 1.93 3.45
CA TRP A 22 -5.03 1.61 3.33
C TRP A 22 -5.60 1.93 1.96
N LYS A 23 -5.26 3.08 1.37
CA LYS A 23 -5.70 3.42 0.00
C LYS A 23 -5.18 2.43 -1.04
N ILE A 24 -3.96 1.93 -0.88
CA ILE A 24 -3.43 0.85 -1.72
C ILE A 24 -4.24 -0.44 -1.52
N ILE A 25 -4.50 -0.85 -0.28
CA ILE A 25 -5.30 -2.06 0.02
C ILE A 25 -6.72 -1.94 -0.57
N GLU A 26 -7.37 -0.78 -0.41
CA GLU A 26 -8.69 -0.48 -0.96
C GLU A 26 -8.69 -0.63 -2.49
N TYR A 27 -7.71 -0.04 -3.18
CA TYR A 27 -7.62 -0.10 -4.64
C TYR A 27 -7.33 -1.51 -5.18
N LEU A 28 -6.55 -2.30 -4.44
CA LEU A 28 -6.26 -3.70 -4.77
C LEU A 28 -7.44 -4.65 -4.49
N ARG A 29 -8.51 -4.19 -3.84
CA ARG A 29 -9.74 -4.97 -3.66
C ARG A 29 -10.40 -5.30 -4.99
N ASP A 30 -10.23 -4.43 -5.99
CA ASP A 30 -10.78 -4.58 -7.35
C ASP A 30 -9.87 -5.43 -8.26
N GLY A 31 -9.02 -6.26 -7.67
CA GLY A 31 -8.09 -7.15 -8.35
C GLY A 31 -6.67 -6.60 -8.48
N PRO A 32 -5.79 -7.36 -9.17
CA PRO A 32 -4.39 -6.98 -9.32
C PRO A 32 -4.20 -5.63 -10.03
N LYS A 33 -3.18 -4.86 -9.62
CA LYS A 33 -2.83 -3.55 -10.20
C LYS A 33 -1.33 -3.39 -10.37
N SER A 34 -0.91 -2.74 -11.45
CA SER A 34 0.48 -2.35 -11.69
C SER A 34 0.94 -1.26 -10.71
N SER A 35 2.25 -1.16 -10.52
CA SER A 35 2.84 -0.08 -9.71
C SER A 35 2.50 1.31 -10.27
N ASP A 36 2.37 1.45 -11.59
CA ASP A 36 2.00 2.73 -12.21
C ASP A 36 0.49 3.00 -12.07
N GLU A 37 -0.38 1.98 -12.14
CA GLU A 37 -1.82 2.13 -11.83
C GLU A 37 -2.04 2.60 -10.38
N ILE A 38 -1.37 1.96 -9.42
CA ILE A 38 -1.44 2.36 -8.00
C ILE A 38 -0.92 3.78 -7.81
N PHE A 39 0.20 4.13 -8.45
CA PHE A 39 0.76 5.48 -8.37
C PHE A 39 -0.22 6.54 -8.88
N ASN A 40 -0.79 6.32 -10.07
CA ASN A 40 -1.73 7.24 -10.69
C ASN A 40 -3.00 7.39 -9.84
N HIS A 41 -3.54 6.30 -9.30
CA HIS A 41 -4.69 6.34 -8.40
C HIS A 41 -4.43 7.21 -7.16
N LEU A 42 -3.28 7.06 -6.51
CA LEU A 42 -2.91 7.87 -5.35
C LEU A 42 -2.72 9.36 -5.70
N VAL A 43 -2.19 9.65 -6.89
CA VAL A 43 -2.10 11.02 -7.43
C VAL A 43 -3.49 11.61 -7.66
N GLU A 44 -4.41 10.86 -8.25
CA GLU A 44 -5.78 11.30 -8.46
C GLU A 44 -6.53 11.58 -7.15
N LEU A 45 -6.39 10.71 -6.14
CA LEU A 45 -7.02 10.91 -4.82
C LEU A 45 -6.53 12.21 -4.16
N ARG A 46 -5.22 12.50 -4.28
CA ARG A 46 -4.63 13.75 -3.80
C ARG A 46 -5.26 14.96 -4.51
N ASP A 47 -5.39 14.90 -5.83
CA ASP A 47 -5.87 16.01 -6.64
C ASP A 47 -7.38 16.27 -6.43
N LYS A 48 -8.13 15.24 -6.00
CA LYS A 48 -9.56 15.32 -5.64
C LYS A 48 -9.83 15.85 -4.22
N GLY A 49 -8.79 16.21 -3.46
CA GLY A 49 -8.94 16.95 -2.20
C GLY A 49 -9.62 16.20 -1.05
N SER A 50 -9.49 14.87 -0.97
CA SER A 50 -10.02 14.12 0.17
C SER A 50 -9.30 14.53 1.47
N GLU A 51 -9.99 15.27 2.32
CA GLU A 51 -9.67 15.48 3.73
C GLU A 51 -9.53 14.12 4.41
N ASP A 52 -8.36 13.82 4.98
CA ASP A 52 -8.12 12.89 6.10
C ASP A 52 -6.69 12.31 6.09
N THR A 53 -5.67 13.17 6.04
CA THR A 53 -4.28 12.76 6.28
C THR A 53 -3.87 12.79 7.77
N ASN A 54 -4.82 13.03 8.68
CA ASN A 54 -4.48 13.39 10.07
C ASN A 54 -4.13 12.24 11.04
N ASN A 55 -3.97 10.99 10.59
CA ASN A 55 -3.57 9.90 11.51
C ASN A 55 -2.22 9.24 11.18
N CYS A 56 -1.31 9.96 10.55
CA CYS A 56 0.08 9.51 10.50
C CYS A 56 0.96 10.35 11.43
N LYS A 57 1.55 9.69 12.43
CA LYS A 57 2.44 10.28 13.44
C LYS A 57 3.74 10.79 12.79
N GLY A 58 3.68 11.93 12.13
CA GLY A 58 4.83 12.83 11.93
C GLY A 58 5.83 12.50 10.82
N LYS A 59 5.59 11.55 9.91
CA LYS A 59 6.44 11.35 8.71
C LYS A 59 5.76 11.58 7.36
N CYS A 60 4.43 11.68 7.33
CA CYS A 60 3.67 12.03 6.12
C CYS A 60 2.92 13.37 6.24
N ASN A 61 2.99 14.04 7.40
CA ASN A 61 2.41 15.38 7.63
C ASN A 61 3.35 16.54 7.27
N ASN A 62 4.48 16.27 6.61
CA ASN A 62 5.35 17.28 6.01
C ASN A 62 5.68 16.95 4.55
N VAL A 63 4.87 16.12 3.91
CA VAL A 63 4.79 16.19 2.46
C VAL A 63 3.89 17.38 2.22
N ASN A 64 4.52 18.54 2.00
CA ASN A 64 3.87 19.61 1.24
C ASN A 64 3.04 18.96 0.13
N LYS A 65 1.93 19.57 -0.27
CA LYS A 65 1.02 19.16 -1.36
C LYS A 65 1.70 18.68 -2.69
N LYS A 66 3.03 18.81 -2.80
CA LYS A 66 3.95 18.26 -3.80
C LYS A 66 4.73 17.05 -3.26
N ASP A 67 4.68 15.94 -4.01
CA ASP A 67 5.70 14.88 -4.10
C ASP A 67 5.37 13.52 -3.46
N LEU A 68 4.22 12.91 -3.81
CA LEU A 68 4.22 11.45 -3.92
C LEU A 68 5.20 11.08 -5.06
N LYS A 69 6.42 10.65 -4.71
CA LYS A 69 7.42 10.18 -5.68
C LYS A 69 7.35 8.65 -5.82
N LYS A 70 7.68 8.11 -7.00
CA LYS A 70 7.70 6.66 -7.24
C LYS A 70 8.53 5.86 -6.21
N PRO A 71 9.70 6.34 -5.72
CA PRO A 71 10.41 5.65 -4.64
C PRO A 71 9.60 5.49 -3.35
N THR A 72 8.77 6.48 -3.00
CA THR A 72 7.90 6.42 -1.83
C THR A 72 6.82 5.36 -1.97
N LEU A 73 6.27 5.17 -3.18
CA LEU A 73 5.33 4.08 -3.45
C LEU A 73 5.98 2.70 -3.20
N TYR A 74 7.18 2.47 -3.72
CA TYR A 74 7.87 1.18 -3.52
C TYR A 74 8.16 0.88 -2.06
N TYR A 75 8.40 1.91 -1.24
CA TYR A 75 8.50 1.75 0.20
C TYR A 75 7.19 1.22 0.81
N HIS A 76 6.05 1.83 0.47
CA HIS A 76 4.74 1.36 0.98
C HIS A 76 4.38 -0.04 0.52
N LEU A 77 4.65 -0.38 -0.74
CA LEU A 77 4.41 -1.73 -1.29
C LEU A 77 5.27 -2.77 -0.57
N ARG A 78 6.55 -2.49 -0.34
CA ARG A 78 7.45 -3.38 0.40
C ARG A 78 6.99 -3.59 1.84
N GLU A 79 6.54 -2.54 2.53
CA GLU A 79 6.03 -2.66 3.89
C GLU A 79 4.79 -3.58 3.95
N LEU A 80 3.84 -3.41 3.02
CA LEU A 80 2.66 -4.27 2.91
C LEU A 80 3.01 -5.71 2.55
N GLU A 81 3.98 -5.90 1.66
CA GLU A 81 4.49 -7.21 1.26
C GLU A 81 5.21 -7.91 2.43
N SER A 82 5.94 -7.16 3.26
CA SER A 82 6.73 -7.72 4.38
C SER A 82 5.88 -8.47 5.43
N VAL A 83 4.60 -8.09 5.57
CA VAL A 83 3.64 -8.75 6.46
C VAL A 83 2.64 -9.62 5.68
N GLY A 84 2.83 -9.76 4.36
CA GLY A 84 2.04 -10.64 3.51
C GLY A 84 0.61 -10.16 3.21
N ILE A 85 0.31 -8.87 3.41
CA ILE A 85 -1.00 -8.28 3.06
C ILE A 85 -1.17 -8.25 1.54
N ILE A 86 -0.11 -7.86 0.83
CA ILE A 86 -0.03 -7.90 -0.63
C ILE A 86 1.09 -8.84 -1.06
N LYS A 87 1.08 -9.23 -2.34
CA LYS A 87 2.21 -9.91 -2.98
C LYS A 87 2.39 -9.44 -4.41
N LEU A 88 3.59 -9.62 -4.94
CA LEU A 88 3.84 -9.59 -6.37
C LEU A 88 3.04 -10.70 -7.05
N ASP A 89 2.26 -10.35 -8.06
CA ASP A 89 1.48 -11.28 -8.87
C ASP A 89 2.25 -11.69 -10.12
N GLU A 90 2.65 -10.71 -10.92
CA GLU A 90 3.37 -10.91 -12.17
C GLU A 90 4.18 -9.67 -12.57
N TYR A 91 4.92 -9.80 -13.68
CA TYR A 91 5.55 -8.70 -14.38
C TYR A 91 4.83 -8.48 -15.70
N LYS A 92 4.31 -7.27 -15.94
CA LYS A 92 3.67 -6.89 -17.20
C LYS A 92 4.64 -6.04 -18.04
N PRO A 93 4.69 -6.21 -19.38
CA PRO A 93 5.41 -5.27 -20.24
C PRO A 93 4.91 -3.85 -20.01
N SER A 94 5.83 -2.91 -19.80
CA SER A 94 5.47 -1.49 -19.72
C SER A 94 5.33 -0.94 -21.13
N GLU A 95 4.21 -0.27 -21.42
CA GLU A 95 4.00 0.40 -22.71
C GLU A 95 4.91 1.62 -22.88
N GLN A 96 5.39 2.19 -21.77
CA GLN A 96 6.12 3.46 -21.74
C GLN A 96 7.61 3.30 -21.40
N LYS A 97 8.02 2.18 -20.79
CA LYS A 97 9.39 1.95 -20.32
C LYS A 97 9.96 0.66 -20.88
N ARG A 98 11.30 0.61 -21.00
CA ARG A 98 12.02 -0.62 -21.36
C ARG A 98 12.00 -1.69 -20.26
N ALA A 99 11.69 -1.32 -19.02
CA ALA A 99 11.65 -2.25 -17.89
C ALA A 99 10.20 -2.71 -17.64
N PRO A 100 9.97 -4.00 -17.35
CA PRO A 100 8.64 -4.51 -17.00
C PRO A 100 8.15 -3.92 -15.69
N GLU A 101 6.83 -3.79 -15.56
CA GLU A 101 6.15 -3.29 -14.37
C GLU A 101 5.72 -4.42 -13.44
N LYS A 102 5.86 -4.17 -12.14
CA LYS A 102 5.35 -5.07 -11.10
C LYS A 102 3.85 -4.91 -10.96
N VAL A 103 3.13 -6.03 -11.06
CA VAL A 103 1.71 -6.15 -10.75
C VAL A 103 1.56 -6.72 -9.35
N TRP A 104 0.74 -6.09 -8.53
CA TRP A 104 0.51 -6.43 -7.12
C TRP A 104 -0.92 -6.86 -6.91
N LYS A 105 -1.15 -7.78 -5.97
CA LYS A 105 -2.50 -8.17 -5.55
C LYS A 105 -2.61 -8.37 -4.05
N LEU A 106 -3.83 -8.29 -3.52
CA LEU A 106 -4.12 -8.74 -2.16
C LEU A 106 -3.76 -10.23 -2.03
N ASN A 107 -3.06 -10.56 -0.95
CA ASN A 107 -2.66 -11.93 -0.64
C ASN A 107 -3.49 -12.53 0.51
N MET A 108 -4.34 -11.73 1.14
CA MET A 108 -5.20 -12.17 2.22
C MET A 108 -6.57 -11.50 2.16
N GLU A 109 -7.59 -12.28 2.49
CA GLU A 109 -8.98 -11.80 2.54
C GLU A 109 -9.39 -11.35 3.96
N LYS A 110 -8.79 -11.98 4.98
CA LYS A 110 -9.13 -11.76 6.39
C LYS A 110 -7.90 -11.92 7.28
N LEU A 111 -7.69 -10.92 8.13
CA LEU A 111 -6.75 -10.91 9.23
C LEU A 111 -7.53 -11.07 10.55
N THR A 112 -7.16 -12.05 11.36
CA THR A 112 -7.71 -12.26 12.70
C THR A 112 -6.60 -12.09 13.73
N ILE A 113 -6.86 -11.37 14.81
CA ILE A 113 -5.89 -11.11 15.86
C ILE A 113 -6.30 -11.88 17.11
N ASN A 114 -5.45 -12.80 17.54
CA ASN A 114 -5.62 -13.54 18.77
C ASN A 114 -4.85 -12.84 19.90
N LEU A 115 -5.60 -12.39 20.92
CA LEU A 115 -5.07 -11.67 22.09
C LEU A 115 -4.96 -12.55 23.34
N LYS A 116 -5.27 -13.84 23.23
CA LYS A 116 -5.28 -14.80 24.33
C LYS A 116 -3.98 -15.60 24.39
#